data_AF-A0A962R1I4-F1
#
_entry.id   AF-A0A962R1I4-F1
#
_cell.length_a   1.000
_cell.length_b   1.000
_cell.length_c   1.000
_cell.angle_alpha   90.00
_cell.angle_beta   90.00
_cell.angle_gamma   90.00
#
_symmetry.space_group_name_H-M   'P 1'
#
loop_
_entity.id
_entity.type
_entity.pdbx_description
1 polymer ?
#
loop_
_entity_poly.entity_id
_entity_poly.type
_entity_poly.pdbx_seq_one_letter_code
_entity_poly.pdbx_strand_id
1 'polypeptide(L)'
;MATISKDDLVGTWELESWTIGYADRDELSFPYGEEPRGLLLYSTDGWMSASIARSDRERLPEDVNYRKLPDGLKAAAFSSYFHYAGRYRVVDGDVVHFVTQ
;
A
#
# COMPACT_ATOMS: atom_id res chain seq x y z
N MET A 1 -25.28 -14.09 0.07
CA MET A 1 -24.23 -13.20 -0.48
C MET A 1 -23.09 -14.08 -0.95
N ALA A 2 -22.48 -13.79 -2.09
CA ALA A 2 -21.33 -14.57 -2.56
C ALA A 2 -20.16 -14.31 -1.59
N THR A 3 -19.56 -15.38 -1.09
CA THR A 3 -18.38 -15.30 -0.23
C THR A 3 -17.15 -15.15 -1.13
N ILE A 4 -16.28 -14.18 -0.85
CA ILE A 4 -15.01 -13.99 -1.57
C ILE A 4 -14.18 -15.27 -1.44
N SER A 5 -13.58 -15.73 -2.53
CA SER A 5 -12.63 -16.83 -2.56
C SER A 5 -11.21 -16.34 -2.87
N LYS A 6 -10.24 -17.24 -2.77
CA LYS A 6 -8.85 -16.91 -3.15
C LYS A 6 -8.73 -16.59 -4.64
N ASP A 7 -9.45 -17.30 -5.48
CA ASP A 7 -9.36 -17.17 -6.94
C ASP A 7 -9.94 -15.84 -7.42
N ASP A 8 -10.87 -15.25 -6.67
CA ASP A 8 -11.40 -13.90 -6.93
C ASP A 8 -10.36 -12.80 -6.65
N LEU A 9 -9.34 -13.08 -5.83
CA LEU A 9 -8.35 -12.10 -5.39
C LEU A 9 -7.06 -12.14 -6.20
N VAL A 10 -6.67 -13.31 -6.70
CA VAL A 10 -5.39 -13.51 -7.39
C VAL A 10 -5.27 -12.55 -8.57
N GLY A 11 -4.22 -11.74 -8.55
CA GLY A 11 -3.97 -10.72 -9.57
C GLY A 11 -3.36 -9.45 -8.99
N THR A 12 -3.47 -8.39 -9.79
CA THR A 12 -2.98 -7.05 -9.47
C THR A 12 -4.17 -6.12 -9.36
N TRP A 13 -4.22 -5.40 -8.25
CA TRP A 13 -5.25 -4.42 -7.94
C TRP A 13 -4.62 -3.04 -7.88
N GLU A 14 -5.22 -2.06 -8.55
CA GLU A 14 -4.80 -0.67 -8.50
C GLU A 14 -5.56 0.07 -7.39
N LEU A 15 -4.85 0.88 -6.63
CA LEU A 15 -5.43 1.71 -5.58
C LEU A 15 -6.22 2.86 -6.21
N GLU A 16 -7.53 2.93 -5.95
CA GLU A 16 -8.36 4.08 -6.36
C GLU A 16 -8.34 5.21 -5.34
N SER A 17 -8.42 4.91 -4.04
CA SER A 17 -8.43 5.92 -2.97
C SER A 17 -8.03 5.34 -1.60
N TRP A 18 -7.57 6.20 -0.69
CA TRP A 18 -7.39 5.88 0.72
C TRP A 18 -7.81 7.06 1.60
N THR A 19 -8.89 6.84 2.36
CA THR A 19 -9.35 7.74 3.41
C THR A 19 -9.34 7.05 4.78
N ILE A 20 -9.09 7.80 5.84
CA ILE A 20 -9.31 7.35 7.22
C ILE A 20 -10.47 8.16 7.81
N GLY A 21 -11.52 7.46 8.22
CA GLY A 21 -12.58 8.00 9.06
C GLY A 21 -12.27 7.82 10.54
N TYR A 22 -12.77 8.72 11.37
CA TYR A 22 -12.55 8.73 12.82
C TYR A 22 -13.90 8.71 13.53
N ALA A 23 -14.00 8.00 14.66
CA ALA A 23 -15.27 7.86 15.36
C ALA A 23 -15.74 9.17 16.04
N ASP A 24 -14.81 10.11 16.25
CA ASP A 24 -15.01 11.35 17.01
C ASP A 24 -15.13 12.61 16.13
N ARG A 25 -15.07 12.48 14.79
CA ARG A 25 -15.23 13.61 13.86
C ARG A 25 -15.71 13.17 12.49
N ASP A 26 -16.35 14.09 11.77
CA ASP A 26 -16.89 13.85 10.43
C ASP A 26 -15.84 13.95 9.32
N GLU A 27 -14.71 14.63 9.56
CA GLU A 27 -13.67 14.80 8.54
C GLU A 27 -12.83 13.53 8.34
N LEU A 28 -12.74 13.12 7.07
CA LEU A 28 -11.79 12.11 6.62
C LEU A 28 -10.37 12.70 6.54
N SER A 29 -9.37 11.86 6.81
CA SER A 29 -7.98 12.19 6.47
C SER A 29 -7.53 11.40 5.24
N PHE A 30 -6.56 11.98 4.52
CA PHE A 30 -5.99 11.43 3.28
C PHE A 30 -4.49 11.19 3.50
N PRO A 31 -4.08 10.04 4.06
CA PRO A 31 -2.70 9.83 4.51
C PRO A 31 -1.65 10.01 3.40
N TYR A 32 -2.03 9.70 2.16
CA TYR A 32 -1.17 9.79 0.98
C TYR A 32 -1.69 10.80 -0.07
N GLY A 33 -2.49 11.78 0.36
CA GLY A 33 -3.14 12.75 -0.52
C GLY A 33 -4.46 12.25 -1.11
N GLU A 34 -5.18 13.13 -1.81
CA GLU A 34 -6.50 12.83 -2.39
C GLU A 34 -6.42 11.84 -3.56
N GLU A 35 -5.29 11.82 -4.26
CA GLU A 35 -5.02 10.94 -5.40
C GLU A 35 -3.81 10.05 -5.13
N PRO A 36 -3.89 9.11 -4.16
CA PRO A 36 -2.78 8.21 -3.90
C PRO A 36 -2.58 7.25 -5.07
N ARG A 37 -1.38 6.67 -5.17
CA ARG A 37 -1.10 5.62 -6.17
C ARG A 37 -0.61 4.38 -5.46
N GLY A 38 -0.98 3.21 -5.96
CA GLY A 38 -0.55 1.97 -5.33
C GLY A 38 -1.00 0.73 -6.08
N LEU A 39 -0.35 -0.37 -5.72
CA LEU A 39 -0.71 -1.70 -6.18
C LEU A 39 -0.84 -2.63 -4.98
N LEU A 40 -1.85 -3.49 -5.02
CA LEU A 40 -1.99 -4.66 -4.16
C LEU A 40 -1.96 -5.91 -5.03
N LEU A 41 -0.97 -6.77 -4.78
CA LEU A 41 -0.81 -8.03 -5.50
C LEU A 41 -1.17 -9.19 -4.60
N TYR A 42 -1.95 -10.12 -5.13
CA TYR A 42 -2.23 -11.42 -4.51
C TYR A 42 -1.70 -12.53 -5.43
N SER A 43 -0.78 -13.35 -4.92
CA SER A 43 -0.20 -14.44 -5.67
C SER A 43 -0.92 -15.77 -5.42
N THR A 44 -0.90 -16.65 -6.41
CA THR A 44 -1.51 -17.99 -6.34
C THR A 44 -0.93 -18.86 -5.23
N ASP A 45 0.32 -18.63 -4.82
CA ASP A 45 0.96 -19.37 -3.73
C ASP A 45 0.67 -18.80 -2.34
N GLY A 46 -0.17 -17.75 -2.23
CA GLY A 46 -0.70 -17.23 -0.96
C GLY A 46 0.12 -16.10 -0.32
N TRP A 47 0.92 -15.40 -1.11
CA TRP A 47 1.58 -14.15 -0.70
C TRP A 47 0.80 -12.94 -1.18
N MET A 48 0.97 -11.84 -0.46
CA MET A 48 0.48 -10.54 -0.86
C MET A 48 1.54 -9.46 -0.64
N SER A 49 1.44 -8.39 -1.42
CA SER A 49 2.25 -7.19 -1.26
C SER A 49 1.41 -5.97 -1.61
N ALA A 50 1.35 -5.00 -0.70
CA ALA A 50 0.71 -3.72 -0.92
C ALA A 50 1.78 -2.63 -0.95
N SER A 51 1.75 -1.80 -1.99
CA SER A 51 2.58 -0.61 -2.12
C SER A 51 1.71 0.59 -2.36
N ILE A 52 1.94 1.67 -1.62
CA ILE A 52 1.14 2.89 -1.67
C ILE A 52 2.09 4.08 -1.60
N ALA A 53 1.81 5.12 -2.37
CA ALA A 53 2.63 6.32 -2.40
C ALA A 53 1.77 7.56 -2.63
N ARG A 54 2.30 8.71 -2.21
CA ARG A 54 1.75 10.00 -2.65
C ARG A 54 1.99 10.14 -4.15
N SER A 55 1.01 10.67 -4.88
CA SER A 55 1.15 10.94 -6.32
C SER A 55 2.16 12.06 -6.61
N ASP A 56 2.29 13.02 -5.69
CA ASP A 56 3.18 14.18 -5.78
C ASP A 56 4.59 13.92 -5.22
N ARG A 57 4.96 12.66 -4.93
CA ARG A 57 6.27 12.36 -4.34
C ARG A 57 7.42 12.77 -5.27
N GLU A 58 8.43 13.40 -4.69
CA GLU A 58 9.66 13.71 -5.41
C GLU A 58 10.39 12.43 -5.82
N ARG A 59 10.91 12.41 -7.05
CA ARG A 59 11.77 11.33 -7.53
C ARG A 59 13.17 11.51 -6.95
N LEU A 60 13.78 10.39 -6.55
CA LEU A 60 15.20 10.39 -6.23
C LEU A 60 16.03 10.61 -7.51
N PRO A 61 17.19 11.28 -7.42
CA PRO A 61 18.10 11.41 -8.56
C PRO A 61 18.51 10.04 -9.12
N GLU A 62 18.50 9.90 -10.44
CA GLU A 62 18.79 8.63 -11.12
C GLU A 62 20.29 8.36 -11.27
N ASP A 63 21.11 9.41 -11.26
CA ASP A 63 22.56 9.39 -11.48
C ASP A 63 23.40 9.31 -10.19
N VAL A 64 22.74 9.36 -9.03
CA VAL A 64 23.39 9.29 -7.71
C VAL A 64 23.00 8.01 -6.99
N ASN A 65 23.98 7.26 -6.51
CA ASN A 65 23.71 6.07 -5.69
C ASN A 65 22.91 6.47 -4.44
N TYR A 66 21.76 5.83 -4.20
CA TYR A 66 20.84 6.17 -3.10
C TYR A 66 21.51 6.21 -1.71
N ARG A 67 22.59 5.43 -1.49
CA ARG A 67 23.34 5.44 -0.23
C ARG A 67 24.10 6.75 0.01
N LYS A 68 24.39 7.51 -1.06
CA LYS A 68 25.09 8.81 -1.01
C LYS A 68 24.14 10.00 -0.96
N LEU A 69 22.83 9.76 -1.04
CA LEU A 69 21.85 10.85 -0.96
C LEU A 69 21.80 11.42 0.46
N PRO A 70 21.58 12.75 0.58
CA PRO A 70 21.27 13.39 1.86
C PRO A 70 20.18 12.64 2.63
N ASP A 71 20.33 12.55 3.95
CA ASP A 71 19.36 11.85 4.81
C ASP A 71 17.96 12.45 4.72
N GLY A 72 17.84 13.78 4.55
CA GLY A 72 16.55 14.44 4.35
C GLY A 72 15.80 13.96 3.12
N LEU A 73 16.48 13.72 2.00
CA LEU A 73 15.85 13.19 0.78
C LEU A 73 15.41 11.74 0.96
N LYS A 74 16.22 10.92 1.63
CA LYS A 74 15.84 9.53 1.95
C LYS A 74 14.64 9.48 2.89
N ALA A 75 14.63 10.33 3.91
CA ALA A 75 13.52 10.43 4.86
C ALA A 75 12.24 10.88 4.17
N ALA A 76 12.30 11.90 3.30
CA ALA A 76 11.13 12.34 2.52
C ALA A 76 10.62 11.25 1.57
N ALA A 77 11.52 10.51 0.91
CA ALA A 77 11.16 9.40 0.04
C ALA A 77 10.52 8.23 0.82
N PHE A 78 10.96 7.97 2.04
CA PHE A 78 10.36 6.98 2.93
C PHE A 78 8.98 7.44 3.43
N SER A 79 8.86 8.65 3.97
CA SER A 79 7.60 9.17 4.52
C SER A 79 6.49 9.36 3.48
N SER A 80 6.83 9.40 2.19
CA SER A 80 5.87 9.50 1.07
C SER A 80 5.48 8.14 0.47
N TYR A 81 5.96 7.04 1.05
CA TYR A 81 5.72 5.68 0.57
C TYR A 81 5.41 4.72 1.73
N PHE A 82 4.39 3.91 1.57
CA PHE A 82 4.03 2.84 2.49
C PHE A 82 4.06 1.52 1.75
N HIS A 83 4.66 0.52 2.38
CA HIS A 83 4.67 -0.85 1.88
C HIS A 83 4.51 -1.81 3.04
N TYR A 84 3.78 -2.88 2.76
CA TYR A 84 3.73 -4.04 3.64
C TYR A 84 3.51 -5.28 2.79
N ALA A 85 4.06 -6.40 3.26
CA ALA A 85 3.91 -7.68 2.57
C ALA A 85 3.89 -8.85 3.56
N GLY A 86 3.29 -9.94 3.11
CA GLY A 86 3.13 -11.12 3.96
C GLY A 86 2.29 -12.21 3.33
N ARG A 87 1.88 -13.16 4.16
CA ARG A 87 0.94 -14.21 3.73
C ARG A 87 -0.48 -13.67 3.78
N TYR A 88 -1.36 -14.19 2.93
CA TYR A 88 -2.80 -13.92 3.07
C TYR A 88 -3.62 -15.21 3.13
N ARG A 89 -4.78 -15.12 3.77
CA ARG A 89 -5.81 -16.16 3.79
C ARG A 89 -7.17 -15.51 3.65
N VAL A 90 -8.14 -16.27 3.12
CA VAL A 90 -9.55 -15.91 3.17
C VAL A 90 -10.21 -16.75 4.25
N VAL A 91 -10.82 -16.12 5.24
CA VAL A 91 -11.46 -16.76 6.40
C VAL A 91 -12.85 -16.15 6.54
N ASP A 92 -13.89 -16.98 6.42
CA ASP A 92 -15.30 -16.54 6.55
C ASP A 92 -15.70 -15.36 5.64
N GLY A 93 -15.03 -15.21 4.50
CA GLY A 93 -15.23 -14.10 3.54
C GLY A 93 -14.32 -12.89 3.77
N ASP A 94 -13.57 -12.86 4.87
CA ASP A 94 -12.59 -11.83 5.17
C ASP A 94 -11.21 -12.19 4.64
N VAL A 95 -10.49 -11.18 4.12
CA VAL A 95 -9.09 -11.34 3.73
C VAL A 95 -8.20 -10.95 4.91
N VAL A 96 -7.44 -11.92 5.43
CA VAL A 96 -6.54 -11.73 6.56
C VAL A 96 -5.10 -11.70 6.07
N HIS A 97 -4.40 -10.59 6.31
CA HIS A 97 -2.97 -10.43 6.00
C HIS A 97 -2.11 -10.72 7.24
N PHE A 98 -1.13 -11.60 7.08
CA PHE A 98 -0.10 -11.91 8.07
C PHE A 98 1.18 -11.18 7.68
N VAL A 99 1.27 -9.92 8.08
CA VAL A 99 2.31 -8.98 7.67
C VAL A 99 3.65 -9.31 8.34
N THR A 100 4.72 -9.37 7.53
CA THR A 100 6.09 -9.71 7.99
C THR A 100 7.16 -8.76 7.44
N GLN A 101 6.79 -7.88 6.51
CA GLN A 101 7.64 -6.88 5.86
C GLN A 101 6.93 -5.54 5.92
#